data_AF-A0AAV0RK25-F1
#
_entry.id   AF-A0AAV0RK25-F1
#
_cell.length_a   1.000
_cell.length_b   1.000
_cell.length_c   1.000
_cell.angle_alpha   90.00
_cell.angle_beta   90.00
_cell.angle_gamma   90.00
#
_symmetry.space_group_name_H-M   'P 1'
#
loop_
_entity.id
_entity.type
_entity.pdbx_description
1 polymer ?
#
loop_
_entity_poly.entity_id
_entity_poly.type
_entity_poly.pdbx_seq_one_letter_code
_entity_poly.pdbx_strand_id
1 'polypeptide(L)'
;MEIMDLDQDYFLVKLNNEQDYFRALTDGPWTIFDHYLAVQQWSPSFKVSDPLPRKMIVWVQFPTLKIHFYHKEILTSLGNLLGRTIRLDFHTLTLQRAKFARIAVEVDLSKPLVPRIWLDDAC
;
A
#
# COMPACT_ATOMS: atom_id res chain seq x y z
N MET A 1 21.92 -3.21 5.01
CA MET A 1 20.71 -2.86 5.78
C MET A 1 21.19 -2.22 7.05
N GLU A 2 20.71 -1.02 7.33
CA GLU A 2 21.01 -0.28 8.55
C GLU A 2 19.70 -0.12 9.32
N ILE A 3 19.73 -0.31 10.64
CA ILE A 3 18.58 -0.11 11.51
C ILE A 3 18.99 0.92 12.57
N MET A 4 18.15 1.93 12.76
CA MET A 4 18.34 2.96 13.77
C MET A 4 17.11 2.99 14.67
N ASP A 5 17.34 2.88 15.98
CA ASP A 5 16.31 3.04 17.01
C ASP A 5 15.97 4.53 17.15
N LEU A 6 14.69 4.87 17.02
CA LEU A 6 14.17 6.23 17.12
C LEU A 6 13.46 6.51 18.45
N ASP A 7 13.50 5.58 19.41
CA ASP A 7 12.76 5.60 20.67
C ASP A 7 11.23 5.34 20.49
N GLN A 8 10.53 5.05 21.59
CA GLN A 8 9.10 4.74 21.65
C GLN A 8 8.63 3.65 20.65
N ASP A 9 9.41 2.57 20.53
CA ASP A 9 9.14 1.42 19.64
C ASP A 9 9.14 1.75 18.13
N TYR A 10 9.75 2.87 17.74
CA TYR A 10 9.96 3.21 16.33
C TYR A 10 11.38 2.89 15.86
N PHE A 11 11.47 2.27 14.68
CA PHE A 11 12.74 1.92 14.05
C PHE A 11 12.79 2.46 12.63
N LEU A 12 13.91 3.10 12.29
CA LEU A 12 14.22 3.47 10.91
C LEU A 12 15.05 2.36 10.27
N VAL A 13 14.49 1.75 9.23
CA VAL A 13 15.16 0.70 8.47
C VAL A 13 15.56 1.25 7.10
N LYS A 14 16.86 1.29 6.83
CA LYS A 14 17.41 1.66 5.53
C LYS A 14 17.83 0.40 4.78
N LEU A 15 17.18 0.19 3.64
CA LEU A 15 17.40 -0.93 2.74
C LEU A 15 18.25 -0.48 1.55
N ASN A 16 19.11 -1.37 1.07
CA ASN A 16 20.06 -1.07 -0.01
C ASN A 16 19.49 -1.41 -1.40
N ASN A 17 18.32 -2.06 -1.45
CA ASN A 17 17.67 -2.56 -2.65
C ASN A 17 16.21 -2.11 -2.66
N GLU A 18 15.79 -1.53 -3.77
CA GLU A 18 14.42 -1.08 -3.99
C GLU A 18 13.42 -2.24 -3.92
N GLN A 19 13.78 -3.43 -4.41
CA GLN A 19 12.89 -4.59 -4.34
C GLN A 19 12.63 -5.00 -2.90
N ASP A 20 13.66 -5.03 -2.06
CA ASP A 20 13.52 -5.37 -0.65
C ASP A 20 12.74 -4.29 0.10
N TYR A 21 12.92 -3.01 -0.28
CA TYR A 21 12.09 -1.91 0.21
C TYR A 21 10.61 -2.13 -0.09
N PHE A 22 10.25 -2.41 -1.35
CA PHE A 22 8.86 -2.65 -1.69
C PHE A 22 8.30 -3.92 -1.05
N ARG A 23 9.11 -4.97 -0.88
CA ARG A 23 8.70 -6.17 -0.13
C ARG A 23 8.37 -5.81 1.31
N ALA A 24 9.31 -5.20 2.05
CA ALA A 24 9.09 -4.75 3.42
C ALA A 24 7.85 -3.84 3.55
N LEU A 25 7.62 -2.98 2.56
CA LEU A 25 6.52 -2.03 2.59
C LEU A 25 5.16 -2.64 2.22
N THR A 26 5.11 -3.62 1.32
CA THR A 26 3.84 -4.11 0.73
C THR A 26 3.51 -5.56 1.10
N ASP A 27 4.47 -6.42 1.41
CA ASP A 27 4.21 -7.87 1.57
C ASP A 27 3.67 -8.25 2.98
N GLY A 28 3.38 -7.26 3.83
CA GLY A 28 2.80 -7.48 5.17
C GLY A 28 1.37 -8.05 5.16
N PRO A 29 0.79 -8.31 6.35
CA PRO A 29 1.22 -7.83 7.66
C PRO A 29 2.44 -8.57 8.22
N TRP A 30 3.35 -7.82 8.84
CA TRP A 30 4.55 -8.36 9.47
C TRP A 30 4.28 -8.67 10.93
N THR A 31 4.81 -9.79 11.41
CA THR A 31 4.77 -10.16 12.83
C THR A 31 6.17 -10.53 13.30
N ILE A 32 6.55 -10.05 14.47
CA ILE A 32 7.77 -10.44 15.17
C ILE A 32 7.37 -10.77 16.62
N PHE A 33 7.68 -11.99 17.06
CA PHE A 33 7.28 -12.49 18.39
C PHE A 33 5.79 -12.26 18.69
N ASP A 34 4.91 -12.56 17.74
CA ASP A 34 3.45 -12.35 17.82
C ASP A 34 2.97 -10.88 17.95
N HIS A 35 3.87 -9.91 17.77
CA HIS A 35 3.52 -8.49 17.72
C HIS A 35 3.45 -8.03 16.26
N TYR A 36 2.36 -7.34 15.90
CA TYR A 36 2.21 -6.76 14.56
C TYR A 36 3.12 -5.55 14.39
N LEU A 37 3.84 -5.50 13.27
CA LEU A 37 4.60 -4.32 12.88
C LEU A 37 3.82 -3.51 11.85
N ALA A 38 3.60 -2.23 12.18
CA ALA A 38 3.16 -1.24 11.22
C ALA A 38 4.37 -0.71 10.45
N VAL A 39 4.34 -0.85 9.11
CA VAL A 39 5.40 -0.34 8.24
C VAL A 39 4.86 0.83 7.44
N GLN A 40 5.62 1.93 7.40
CA GLN A 40 5.31 3.10 6.58
C GLN A 40 6.58 3.62 5.90
N GLN A 41 6.40 4.35 4.81
CA GLN A 41 7.50 5.07 4.16
C GLN A 41 8.02 6.17 5.11
N TRP A 42 9.34 6.29 5.25
CA TRP A 42 9.94 7.38 6.03
C TRP A 42 9.58 8.75 5.43
N SER A 43 9.32 9.71 6.31
CA SER A 43 9.06 11.10 5.96
C SER A 43 9.86 12.03 6.87
N PRO A 44 10.41 13.14 6.35
CA PRO A 44 11.08 14.15 7.18
C PRO A 44 10.14 14.83 8.19
N SER A 45 8.82 14.74 7.97
CA SER A 45 7.80 15.24 8.89
C SER A 45 7.41 14.26 10.00
N PHE A 46 8.02 13.06 10.03
CA PHE A 46 7.74 12.05 11.03
C PHE A 46 8.14 12.52 12.43
N LYS A 47 7.26 12.30 13.40
CA LYS A 47 7.50 12.58 14.83
C LYS A 47 7.15 11.34 15.63
N VAL A 48 8.09 10.92 16.48
CA VAL A 48 7.94 9.77 17.38
C VAL A 48 6.76 9.96 18.35
N SER A 49 6.45 11.21 18.69
CA SER A 49 5.35 11.57 19.60
C SER A 49 3.95 11.57 18.98
N ASP A 50 3.81 11.30 17.67
CA ASP A 50 2.48 11.21 17.04
C ASP A 50 1.77 9.93 17.50
N PRO A 51 0.50 10.01 17.95
CA PRO A 51 -0.14 8.91 18.70
C PRO A 51 -0.42 7.63 17.89
N LEU A 52 -0.33 7.65 16.56
CA LEU A 52 -0.52 6.50 15.66
C LEU A 52 0.17 6.77 14.32
N PRO A 53 0.54 5.74 13.53
CA PRO A 53 0.93 5.94 12.14
C PRO A 53 -0.24 6.56 11.38
N ARG A 54 -0.08 7.80 10.89
CA ARG A 54 -1.14 8.50 10.14
C ARG A 54 -1.43 7.85 8.80
N LYS A 55 -0.45 7.12 8.26
CA LYS A 55 -0.50 6.51 6.95
C LYS A 55 -0.18 5.03 7.05
N MET A 56 -0.88 4.23 6.27
CA MET A 56 -0.64 2.80 6.17
C MET A 56 -0.79 2.36 4.73
N ILE A 57 -0.02 1.35 4.33
CA ILE A 57 -0.15 0.74 3.02
C ILE A 57 -1.02 -0.49 3.12
N VAL A 58 -2.08 -0.50 2.33
CA VAL A 58 -3.06 -1.56 2.29
C VAL A 58 -3.21 -2.10 0.88
N TRP A 59 -3.46 -3.40 0.78
CA TRP A 59 -3.81 -4.01 -0.49
C TRP A 59 -5.32 -3.99 -0.68
N VAL A 60 -5.77 -3.24 -1.68
CA VAL A 60 -7.16 -3.20 -2.10
C VAL A 60 -7.37 -4.21 -3.22
N GLN A 61 -8.44 -5.00 -3.12
CA GLN A 61 -8.85 -5.97 -4.12
C GLN A 61 -10.13 -5.51 -4.82
N PHE A 62 -10.15 -5.61 -6.14
CA PHE A 62 -11.29 -5.32 -7.00
C PHE A 62 -11.76 -6.62 -7.66
N PRO A 63 -12.68 -7.38 -7.04
CA PRO A 63 -13.05 -8.73 -7.47
C PRO A 63 -13.87 -8.82 -8.76
N THR A 64 -14.51 -7.74 -9.19
CA THR A 64 -15.40 -7.73 -10.36
C THR A 64 -14.97 -6.71 -11.41
N LEU A 65 -13.70 -6.33 -11.42
CA LEU A 65 -13.17 -5.38 -12.38
C LEU A 65 -13.11 -6.03 -13.77
N LYS A 66 -13.67 -5.38 -14.79
CA LYS A 66 -13.62 -5.87 -16.18
C LYS A 66 -12.21 -5.77 -16.74
N ILE A 67 -11.87 -6.68 -17.65
CA ILE A 67 -10.50 -6.82 -18.20
C ILE A 67 -9.97 -5.55 -18.87
N HIS A 68 -10.83 -4.76 -19.52
CA HIS A 68 -10.42 -3.52 -20.18
C HIS A 68 -10.01 -2.42 -19.19
N PHE A 69 -10.32 -2.55 -17.90
CA PHE A 69 -9.83 -1.63 -16.86
C PHE A 69 -8.47 -2.04 -16.27
N TYR A 70 -7.85 -3.14 -16.73
CA TYR A 70 -6.55 -3.60 -16.22
C TYR A 70 -5.36 -2.84 -16.80
N HIS A 71 -5.60 -1.81 -17.61
CA HIS A 71 -4.54 -0.91 -18.05
C HIS A 71 -3.90 -0.22 -16.82
N LYS A 72 -2.57 -0.20 -16.81
CA LYS A 72 -1.76 0.37 -15.72
C LYS A 72 -2.24 1.76 -15.30
N GLU A 73 -2.56 2.62 -16.25
CA GLU A 73 -3.02 4.00 -16.01
C GLU A 73 -4.39 4.06 -15.32
N ILE A 74 -5.32 3.18 -15.72
CA ILE A 74 -6.64 3.06 -15.12
C ILE A 74 -6.52 2.53 -13.69
N LEU A 75 -5.75 1.46 -13.49
CA LEU A 75 -5.51 0.91 -12.15
C LEU A 75 -4.85 1.93 -11.24
N THR A 76 -3.86 2.68 -11.74
CA THR A 76 -3.21 3.74 -10.96
C THR A 76 -4.21 4.85 -10.61
N SER A 77 -5.08 5.23 -11.54
CA SER A 77 -6.15 6.20 -11.28
C SER A 77 -7.13 5.69 -10.22
N LEU A 78 -7.54 4.42 -10.31
CA LEU A 78 -8.41 3.76 -9.32
C LEU A 78 -7.77 3.73 -7.92
N GLY A 79 -6.50 3.36 -7.83
CA GLY A 79 -5.76 3.40 -6.57
C GLY A 79 -5.69 4.82 -6.01
N ASN A 80 -5.46 5.81 -6.88
CA ASN A 80 -5.38 7.23 -6.53
C ASN A 80 -6.69 7.82 -5.98
N LEU A 81 -7.85 7.23 -6.31
CA LEU A 81 -9.14 7.58 -5.70
C LEU A 81 -9.24 7.14 -4.24
N LEU A 82 -8.52 6.07 -3.86
CA LEU A 82 -8.53 5.52 -2.50
C LEU A 82 -7.44 6.11 -1.59
N GLY A 83 -6.32 6.54 -2.19
CA GLY A 83 -5.13 7.03 -1.51
C GLY A 83 -3.96 7.08 -2.50
N ARG A 84 -2.71 7.23 -2.07
CA ARG A 84 -1.60 7.27 -3.04
C ARG A 84 -1.28 5.85 -3.53
N THR A 85 -1.36 5.59 -4.84
CA THR A 85 -0.95 4.29 -5.40
C THR A 85 0.55 4.07 -5.19
N ILE A 86 0.90 2.97 -4.53
CA ILE A 86 2.30 2.58 -4.26
C ILE A 86 2.76 1.51 -5.25
N ARG A 87 1.93 0.49 -5.49
CA ARG A 87 2.31 -0.65 -6.32
C ARG A 87 1.09 -1.33 -6.94
N LEU A 88 1.26 -1.85 -8.15
CA LEU A 88 0.31 -2.73 -8.79
C LEU A 88 0.79 -4.17 -8.67
N ASP A 89 -0.13 -5.09 -8.35
CA ASP A 89 0.20 -6.51 -8.23
C ASP A 89 0.64 -7.08 -9.59
N PHE A 90 1.69 -7.90 -9.58
CA PHE A 90 2.28 -8.43 -10.81
C PHE A 90 1.30 -9.33 -11.59
N HIS A 91 0.51 -10.14 -10.89
CA HIS A 91 -0.49 -11.00 -11.55
C HIS A 91 -1.65 -10.19 -12.12
N THR A 92 -1.96 -9.04 -11.51
CA THR A 92 -2.90 -8.06 -12.07
C THR A 92 -2.34 -7.45 -13.35
N LEU A 93 -1.09 -6.99 -13.35
CA LEU A 93 -0.46 -6.38 -14.54
C LEU A 93 -0.28 -7.37 -15.70
N THR A 94 0.03 -8.63 -15.40
CA THR A 94 0.29 -9.66 -16.41
C THR A 94 -0.97 -10.43 -16.82
N LEU A 95 -2.14 -10.09 -16.25
CA LEU A 95 -3.41 -10.77 -16.47
C LEU A 95 -3.39 -12.28 -16.17
N GLN A 96 -2.36 -12.78 -15.47
CA GLN A 96 -2.21 -14.19 -15.13
C GLN A 96 -3.33 -14.67 -14.17
N ARG A 97 -3.93 -13.74 -13.42
CA ARG A 97 -5.05 -14.03 -12.51
C ARG A 97 -6.13 -12.97 -12.63
N ALA A 98 -6.96 -13.05 -13.67
CA ALA A 98 -8.06 -12.13 -13.93
C ALA A 98 -9.28 -12.27 -12.97
N LYS A 99 -9.13 -12.95 -11.82
CA LYS A 99 -10.20 -13.09 -10.81
C LYS A 99 -10.42 -11.78 -10.05
N PHE A 100 -9.38 -10.99 -9.85
CA PHE A 100 -9.44 -9.70 -9.18
C PHE A 100 -8.22 -8.86 -9.57
N ALA A 101 -8.39 -7.54 -9.62
CA ALA A 101 -7.26 -6.63 -9.63
C ALA A 101 -6.83 -6.32 -8.20
N ARG A 102 -5.53 -6.21 -7.94
CA ARG A 102 -4.99 -5.91 -6.61
C ARG A 102 -4.01 -4.73 -6.68
N ILE A 103 -4.21 -3.74 -5.82
CA ILE A 103 -3.47 -2.48 -5.81
C ILE A 103 -3.03 -2.15 -4.38
N ALA A 104 -1.75 -1.84 -4.20
CA ALA A 104 -1.22 -1.35 -2.93
C ALA A 104 -1.38 0.18 -2.90
N VAL A 105 -2.09 0.66 -1.89
CA VAL A 105 -2.42 2.08 -1.73
C VAL A 105 -1.98 2.53 -0.34
N GLU A 106 -1.29 3.66 -0.27
CA GLU A 106 -1.06 4.40 0.98
C GLU A 106 -2.32 5.19 1.32
N VAL A 107 -3.00 4.77 2.38
CA VAL A 107 -4.21 5.40 2.91
C VAL A 107 -3.88 6.24 4.13
N ASP A 108 -4.62 7.33 4.30
CA ASP A 108 -4.58 8.18 5.49
C ASP A 108 -5.63 7.68 6.49
N LEU A 109 -5.17 7.18 7.64
CA LEU A 109 -6.03 6.60 8.67
C LEU A 109 -6.83 7.65 9.45
N SER A 110 -6.52 8.94 9.27
CA SER A 110 -7.33 10.03 9.84
C SER A 110 -8.62 10.30 9.06
N LYS A 111 -8.76 9.69 7.88
CA LYS A 111 -9.92 9.85 6.99
C LYS A 111 -10.75 8.57 6.94
N PRO A 112 -12.08 8.68 6.73
CA PRO A 112 -12.91 7.51 6.51
C PRO A 112 -12.46 6.76 5.26
N LEU A 113 -12.45 5.43 5.33
CA LEU A 113 -12.13 4.58 4.18
C LEU A 113 -13.25 4.68 3.14
N VAL A 114 -12.85 4.73 1.85
CA VAL A 114 -13.79 4.73 0.73
C VAL A 114 -14.31 3.30 0.53
N PRO A 115 -15.62 3.04 0.73
CA PRO A 115 -16.14 1.67 0.71
C PRO A 115 -16.39 1.14 -0.70
N ARG A 116 -16.68 2.04 -1.67
CA ARG A 116 -17.06 1.69 -3.04
C ARG A 116 -16.64 2.78 -4.03
N ILE A 117 -16.31 2.36 -5.24
CA ILE A 117 -16.05 3.24 -6.39
C ILE A 117 -17.03 2.87 -7.49
N TRP A 118 -17.62 3.87 -8.14
CA TRP A 118 -18.45 3.72 -9.33
C TRP A 118 -17.57 3.93 -10.56
N LEU A 119 -17.68 3.01 -11.51
CA LEU A 119 -17.01 3.09 -12.81
C LEU A 119 -18.10 3.26 -13.86
N ASP A 120 -18.11 4.39 -14.54
CA ASP A 120 -18.99 4.59 -15.68
C ASP A 120 -18.39 3.85 -16.88
N ASP A 121 -19.11 2.83 -17.36
CA ASP A 121 -18.83 2.23 -18.66
C ASP A 121 -19.36 3.18 -19.75
N ALA A 122 -18.63 4.24 -20.05
CA ALA A 122 -18.90 5.03 -21.26
C ALA A 122 -18.49 4.18 -22.48
N CYS A 123 -19.44 3.40 -23.00
CA CYS A 123 -19.41 2.90 -24.37
C CYS A 123 -19.76 4.01 -25.35
#